data_AF-A0A7M1NV74-F1
#
_entry.id   AF-A0A7M1NV74-F1
#
_cell.length_a   1.000
_cell.length_b   1.000
_cell.length_c   1.000
_cell.angle_alpha   90.00
_cell.angle_beta   90.00
_cell.angle_gamma   90.00
#
_symmetry.space_group_name_H-M   'P 1'
#
loop_
_entity.id
_entity.type
_entity.pdbx_description
1 polymer ?
#
loop_
_entity_poly.entity_id
_entity_poly.type
_entity_poly.pdbx_seq_one_letter_code
_entity_poly.pdbx_strand_id
1 'polypeptide(L)'
;MEKFTDVFAEITRPLAKIACAIFIAFLIGGISYCFASEPTALEREQARIQWIAEHGQSQPNLTEPAKQEALAYTEQKQKELDDAKN
;
A
#
# COMPACT_ATOMS: atom_id res chain seq x y z
N MET A 1 -35.19 39.77 16.79
CA MET A 1 -33.92 39.00 16.60
C MET A 1 -33.85 37.78 17.53
N GLU A 2 -34.39 37.82 18.75
CA GLU A 2 -34.37 36.67 19.69
C GLU A 2 -34.95 35.35 19.14
N LYS A 3 -36.08 35.39 18.43
CA LYS A 3 -36.71 34.19 17.84
C LYS A 3 -35.82 33.45 16.85
N PHE A 4 -34.95 34.17 16.12
CA PHE A 4 -34.02 33.54 15.19
C PHE A 4 -32.91 32.82 15.95
N THR A 5 -32.35 33.46 16.98
CA THR A 5 -31.28 32.89 17.80
C THR A 5 -31.74 31.65 18.58
N ASP A 6 -32.99 31.61 19.02
CA ASP A 6 -33.59 30.48 19.74
C ASP A 6 -33.73 29.25 18.82
N VAL A 7 -34.20 29.46 17.59
CA VAL A 7 -34.28 28.42 16.56
C VAL A 7 -32.89 27.89 16.17
N PHE A 8 -31.88 28.77 16.07
CA PHE A 8 -30.50 28.36 15.84
C PHE A 8 -29.96 27.54 17.01
N ALA A 9 -30.21 27.95 18.26
CA ALA A 9 -29.77 27.20 19.45
C ALA A 9 -30.43 25.82 19.54
N GLU A 10 -31.70 25.70 19.16
CA GLU A 10 -32.45 24.45 19.13
C GLU A 10 -31.95 23.49 18.05
N ILE A 11 -31.58 24.00 16.86
CA ILE A 11 -31.00 23.21 15.76
C ILE A 11 -29.51 22.88 16.00
N THR A 12 -28.79 23.71 16.76
CA THR A 12 -27.35 23.50 17.03
C THR A 12 -27.11 22.25 17.88
N ARG A 13 -28.01 21.91 18.81
CA ARG A 13 -27.89 20.71 19.66
C ARG A 13 -27.91 19.38 18.88
N PRO A 14 -28.88 19.11 17.98
CA PRO A 14 -28.84 17.90 17.15
C PRO A 14 -27.69 17.92 16.14
N LEU A 15 -27.35 19.09 15.58
CA LEU A 15 -26.23 19.22 14.62
C LEU A 15 -24.88 18.87 15.28
N ALA A 16 -24.64 19.34 16.50
CA ALA A 16 -23.45 19.02 17.27
C ALA A 16 -23.36 17.51 17.58
N LYS A 17 -24.49 16.86 17.90
CA LYS A 17 -24.53 15.40 18.12
C LYS A 17 -24.17 14.62 16.86
N ILE A 18 -24.69 15.02 15.70
CA ILE A 18 -24.36 14.39 14.41
C ILE A 18 -22.89 14.57 14.09
N ALA A 19 -22.35 15.78 14.27
CA ALA A 19 -20.93 16.05 14.04
C ALA A 19 -20.02 15.19 14.94
N CYS A 20 -20.36 15.06 16.24
CA CYS A 20 -19.63 14.17 17.15
C CYS A 20 -19.74 12.69 16.74
N ALA A 21 -20.92 12.22 16.31
CA ALA A 21 -21.10 10.83 15.88
C ALA A 21 -20.26 10.52 14.62
N ILE A 22 -20.24 11.44 13.65
CA ILE A 22 -19.40 11.34 12.45
C ILE A 22 -17.92 11.31 12.85
N PHE A 23 -17.48 12.23 13.71
CA PHE A 23 -16.09 12.29 14.18
C PHE A 23 -15.65 10.98 14.86
N ILE A 24 -16.48 10.42 15.74
CA ILE A 24 -16.20 9.13 16.39
C ILE A 24 -16.14 7.99 15.36
N ALA A 25 -17.07 7.95 14.40
CA ALA A 25 -17.04 6.95 13.33
C ALA A 25 -15.78 7.05 12.47
N PHE A 26 -15.32 8.26 12.15
CA PHE A 26 -14.08 8.50 11.42
C PHE A 26 -12.84 8.10 12.22
N LEU A 27 -12.81 8.35 13.54
CA LEU A 27 -11.69 7.92 14.38
C LEU A 27 -11.62 6.39 14.47
N ILE A 28 -12.74 5.72 14.72
CA ILE A 28 -12.78 4.25 14.82
C ILE A 28 -12.45 3.62 13.46
N GLY A 29 -13.09 4.07 12.39
CA GLY A 29 -12.85 3.54 11.04
C GLY A 29 -11.46 3.87 10.50
N GLY A 30 -10.93 5.06 10.80
CA GLY A 30 -9.60 5.49 10.39
C GLY A 30 -8.48 4.71 11.08
N ILE A 31 -8.64 4.41 12.36
CA ILE A 31 -7.69 3.55 13.10
C ILE A 31 -7.71 2.13 12.48
N SER A 32 -8.87 1.56 12.18
CA SER A 32 -8.97 0.26 11.52
C SER A 32 -8.31 0.23 10.14
N TYR A 33 -8.42 1.31 9.35
CA TYR A 33 -7.74 1.42 8.06
C TYR A 33 -6.21 1.48 8.22
N CYS A 34 -5.72 2.23 9.22
CA CYS A 34 -4.29 2.35 9.49
C CYS A 34 -3.64 1.01 9.89
N PHE A 35 -4.36 0.18 10.68
CA PHE A 35 -3.92 -1.17 11.03
C PHE A 35 -4.08 -2.18 9.88
N ALA A 36 -4.90 -1.89 8.86
CA ALA A 36 -5.08 -2.74 7.68
C ALA A 36 -4.12 -2.38 6.53
N SER A 37 -3.53 -1.19 6.53
CA SER A 37 -2.65 -0.71 5.46
C SER A 37 -1.23 -1.28 5.49
N GLU A 38 -0.83 -1.93 6.59
CA GLU A 38 0.44 -2.64 6.68
C GLU A 38 0.15 -4.11 6.95
N PRO A 39 0.30 -5.02 5.96
CA PRO A 39 0.17 -6.44 6.24
C PRO A 39 1.21 -6.80 7.28
N THR A 40 0.74 -7.35 8.40
CA THR A 40 1.62 -7.74 9.50
C THR A 40 2.67 -8.71 8.96
N ALA A 41 3.92 -8.64 9.43
CA ALA A 41 5.02 -9.46 8.89
C ALA A 41 4.67 -10.96 8.76
N LEU A 42 3.77 -11.45 9.63
CA LEU A 42 3.19 -12.78 9.59
C LEU A 42 2.33 -13.07 8.35
N GLU A 43 1.43 -12.15 8.00
CA GLU A 43 0.49 -12.29 6.86
C GLU A 43 1.24 -12.26 5.53
N ARG A 44 2.30 -11.45 5.44
CA ARG A 44 3.18 -11.40 4.28
C ARG A 44 3.91 -12.72 4.06
N GLU A 45 4.34 -13.38 5.12
CA GLU A 45 5.02 -14.67 5.03
C GLU A 45 4.04 -15.78 4.66
N GLN A 46 2.83 -15.77 5.22
CA GLN A 46 1.77 -16.70 4.81
C GLN A 46 1.39 -16.52 3.33
N ALA A 47 1.22 -15.28 2.87
CA ALA A 47 0.95 -15.00 1.46
C ALA A 47 2.10 -15.47 0.54
N ARG A 48 3.35 -15.34 1.00
CA ARG A 48 4.53 -15.87 0.27
C ARG A 48 4.49 -17.40 0.18
N ILE A 49 4.20 -18.08 1.29
CA ILE A 49 4.11 -19.55 1.33
C ILE A 49 2.97 -20.04 0.43
N GLN A 50 1.80 -19.39 0.50
CA GLN A 50 0.64 -19.68 -0.36
C GLN A 50 0.99 -19.50 -1.83
N TRP A 51 1.63 -18.38 -2.19
CA TRP A 51 2.07 -18.10 -3.55
C TRP A 51 3.06 -19.16 -4.07
N ILE A 52 4.04 -19.55 -3.25
CA ILE A 52 5.02 -20.59 -3.61
C ILE A 52 4.35 -21.94 -3.79
N ALA A 53 3.37 -22.27 -2.95
CA ALA A 53 2.62 -23.52 -3.04
C ALA A 53 1.76 -23.60 -4.32
N GLU A 54 1.18 -22.48 -4.75
CA GLU A 54 0.29 -22.43 -5.91
C GLU A 54 1.03 -22.22 -7.24
N HIS A 55 2.07 -21.38 -7.26
CA HIS A 55 2.73 -20.89 -8.48
C HIS A 55 4.18 -21.39 -8.61
N GLY A 56 4.65 -22.17 -7.65
CA GLY A 56 6.04 -22.64 -7.55
C GLY A 56 6.97 -21.60 -6.94
N GLN A 57 8.23 -21.97 -6.77
CA GLN A 57 9.27 -21.03 -6.33
C GLN A 57 9.35 -19.88 -7.34
N SER A 58 9.01 -18.65 -6.91
CA SER A 58 9.47 -17.46 -7.61
C SER A 58 10.98 -17.63 -7.83
N GLN A 59 11.42 -17.45 -9.08
CA GLN A 59 12.81 -17.64 -9.51
C GLN A 59 13.77 -17.27 -8.37
N PRO A 60 14.70 -18.18 -7.99
CA PRO A 60 15.64 -17.92 -6.92
C PRO A 60 16.23 -16.54 -7.21
N ASN A 61 15.95 -15.63 -6.28
CA ASN A 61 16.28 -14.22 -6.35
C ASN A 61 17.64 -14.12 -7.05
N LEU A 62 17.73 -13.40 -8.17
CA LEU A 62 18.98 -13.17 -8.91
C LEU A 62 19.98 -12.71 -7.85
N THR A 63 20.77 -13.65 -7.35
CA THR A 63 21.73 -13.40 -6.30
C THR A 63 22.61 -12.29 -6.86
N GLU A 64 23.11 -11.38 -6.02
CA GLU A 64 23.98 -10.31 -6.50
C GLU A 64 25.03 -10.77 -7.54
N PRO A 65 25.67 -11.95 -7.42
CA PRO A 65 26.51 -12.51 -8.49
C PRO A 65 25.75 -12.81 -9.80
N ALA A 66 24.57 -13.44 -9.77
CA ALA A 66 23.80 -13.76 -10.97
C ALA A 66 23.33 -12.49 -11.72
N LYS A 67 23.07 -11.40 -10.98
CA LYS A 67 22.77 -10.09 -11.57
C LYS A 67 24.01 -9.48 -12.24
N GLN A 68 25.18 -9.58 -11.62
CA GLN A 68 26.43 -9.10 -12.20
C GLN A 68 26.79 -9.88 -13.47
N GLU A 69 26.61 -11.20 -13.47
CA GLU A 69 26.84 -12.05 -14.65
C GLU A 69 25.89 -11.70 -15.80
N ALA A 70 24.61 -11.48 -15.52
CA ALA A 70 23.63 -11.06 -16.53
C ALA A 70 23.97 -9.68 -17.14
N LEU A 71 24.43 -8.73 -16.32
CA LEU A 71 24.87 -7.41 -16.80
C LEU A 71 26.13 -7.52 -17.66
N ALA A 72 27.15 -8.25 -17.19
CA ALA A 72 28.40 -8.46 -17.93
C ALA A 72 28.16 -9.15 -19.28
N TYR A 73 27.27 -10.15 -19.31
CA TYR A 73 26.87 -10.82 -20.56
C TYR A 73 26.19 -9.86 -21.53
N THR A 74 25.30 -8.99 -21.02
CA THR A 74 24.57 -8.02 -21.84
C THR A 74 25.53 -6.97 -22.42
N GLU A 75 26.46 -6.47 -21.61
CA GLU A 75 27.49 -5.51 -22.06
C GLU A 75 28.41 -6.12 -23.13
N GLN A 76 28.83 -7.37 -22.95
CA GLN A 76 29.63 -8.08 -23.95
C GLN A 76 28.87 -8.23 -25.28
N LYS A 77 27.60 -8.63 -25.23
CA LYS A 77 26.77 -8.79 -26.42
C LYS A 77 26.47 -7.47 -27.12
N GLN A 78 26.29 -6.39 -26.36
CA GLN A 78 26.11 -5.06 -26.93
C GLN A 78 27.37 -4.59 -27.68
N LYS A 79 28.55 -4.84 -27.11
CA LYS A 79 29.83 -4.54 -27.78
C LYS A 79 30.02 -5.35 -29.06
N GLU A 80 29.71 -6.65 -29.03
CA GLU A 80 29.75 -7.50 -30.24
C GLU A 80 28.80 -7.00 -31.34
N LEU A 81 27.62 -6.50 -30.95
CA LEU A 81 26.64 -5.96 -31.90
C LEU A 81 27.07 -4.60 -32.48
N ASP A 82 27.65 -3.74 -31.65
CA ASP A 82 28.18 -2.44 -32.07
C ASP A 82 29.39 -2.60 -32.99
N ASP A 83 30.29 -3.56 -32.69
CA ASP A 83 31.43 -3.91 -33.54
C ASP A 83 30.99 -4.54 -34.87
N ALA A 84 29.90 -5.34 -34.89
CA ALA A 84 29.36 -5.91 -36.11
C ALA A 84 28.59 -4.91 -37.00
N LYS A 85 28.28 -3.73 -36.46
CA LYS A 85 27.53 -2.67 -37.15
C LYS A 85 28.45 -1.62 -37.78
N ASN A 86 29.72 -1.56 -37.36
CA ASN A 86 30.79 -0.77 -37.98
C ASN A 86 31.50 -1.55 -39.09
#